data_AF-A0A933BQ49-F1
#
_entry.id   AF-A0A933BQ49-F1
#
_cell.length_a   1.000
_cell.length_b   1.000
_cell.length_c   1.000
_cell.angle_alpha   90.00
_cell.angle_beta   90.00
_cell.angle_gamma   90.00
#
_symmetry.space_group_name_H-M   'P 1'
#
loop_
_entity.id
_entity.type
_entity.pdbx_description
1 polymer ?
#
loop_
_entity_poly.entity_id
_entity_poly.type
_entity_poly.pdbx_seq_one_letter_code
_entity_poly.pdbx_strand_id
1 'polypeptide(L)'
;MPDTAGPRRQRRFLRSLLVVFLLSVFAGNGASAGVLKWKDDQGKWHFTDSPANVPEKYRDQIPKPKTSAKEAAPAPESQPPARPVLASEEISPDGEVVVRFPIADGGFVPTLMKVAATDHPAIRLTESKPKTVTAEPDHEGTGRKYGALRVGTAKKNLYVFALDVLPGSKPVLYFDRNQNGDLTDDGAPLTNQGTGLFAAAISIPFKQIIKETEFPGDYVLWLYTDRQAEKVTYYSRSQLQGKVIFGGREYLVYLADYVNNDADFTNDGINIDLNGDGKINRSNEYFKHGTAAEIDGIKYRFKIEW
;
A
#
# COMPACT_ATOMS: atom_id res chain seq x y z
N MET A 1 16.18 62.76 1.99
CA MET A 1 15.81 61.53 2.72
C MET A 1 16.38 60.35 1.94
N PRO A 2 17.26 59.51 2.52
CA PRO A 2 17.94 58.45 1.80
C PRO A 2 17.12 57.15 1.81
N ASP A 3 17.18 56.46 0.67
CA ASP A 3 16.49 55.22 0.35
C ASP A 3 17.34 54.02 0.82
N THR A 4 16.76 53.08 1.57
CA THR A 4 17.47 51.91 2.11
C THR A 4 16.95 50.62 1.48
N ALA A 5 17.62 50.19 0.40
CA ALA A 5 17.39 48.89 -0.22
C ALA A 5 18.07 47.77 0.58
N GLY A 6 17.26 46.93 1.25
CA GLY A 6 17.73 45.77 2.03
C GLY A 6 17.94 44.47 1.22
N PRO A 7 18.79 43.54 1.70
CA PRO A 7 19.35 42.45 0.90
C PRO A 7 18.41 41.23 0.81
N ARG A 8 17.65 41.09 -0.28
CA ARG A 8 16.79 39.92 -0.55
C ARG A 8 17.50 38.72 -1.20
N ARG A 9 18.80 38.79 -1.50
CA ARG A 9 19.50 37.76 -2.32
C ARG A 9 20.07 36.55 -1.57
N GLN A 10 20.26 36.60 -0.24
CA GLN A 10 20.91 35.49 0.48
C GLN A 10 20.00 34.33 0.92
N ARG A 11 18.66 34.49 0.91
CA ARG A 11 17.74 33.43 1.36
C ARG A 11 17.48 32.30 0.35
N ARG A 12 17.92 32.45 -0.92
CA ARG A 12 17.70 31.41 -1.96
C ARG A 12 18.81 30.35 -1.99
N PHE A 13 20.02 30.65 -1.54
CA PHE A 13 21.13 29.69 -1.53
C PHE A 13 21.03 28.64 -0.41
N LEU A 14 20.54 29.02 0.77
CA LEU A 14 20.41 28.07 1.90
C LEU A 14 19.33 26.99 1.69
N ARG A 15 18.28 27.26 0.88
CA ARG A 15 17.21 26.30 0.62
C ARG A 15 17.62 25.18 -0.35
N SER A 16 18.57 25.44 -1.25
CA SER A 16 19.02 24.43 -2.22
C SER A 16 19.97 23.39 -1.60
N LEU A 17 20.75 23.78 -0.58
CA LEU A 17 21.66 22.86 0.13
C LEU A 17 20.93 21.91 1.09
N LEU A 18 19.76 22.31 1.63
CA LEU A 18 18.96 21.45 2.52
C LEU A 18 18.22 20.33 1.75
N VAL A 19 17.86 20.57 0.48
CA VAL A 19 17.18 19.58 -0.38
C VAL A 19 18.16 18.48 -0.82
N VAL A 20 19.42 18.80 -1.06
CA VAL A 20 20.44 17.80 -1.42
C VAL A 20 20.81 16.91 -0.22
N PHE A 21 20.85 17.45 1.00
CA PHE A 21 21.15 16.64 2.20
C PHE A 21 20.02 15.68 2.59
N LEU A 22 18.75 16.06 2.37
CA LEU A 22 17.59 15.18 2.62
C LEU A 22 17.48 14.01 1.61
N LEU A 23 18.00 14.18 0.39
CA LEU A 23 17.98 13.14 -0.65
C LEU A 23 19.06 12.05 -0.44
N SER A 24 20.11 12.33 0.33
CA SER A 24 21.19 11.36 0.61
C SER A 24 20.94 10.39 1.78
N VAL A 25 19.85 10.55 2.55
CA VAL A 25 19.59 9.71 3.74
C VAL A 25 18.82 8.41 3.42
N PHE A 26 18.32 8.22 2.19
CA PHE A 26 17.47 7.08 1.83
C PHE A 26 18.21 5.89 1.17
N ALA A 27 19.54 5.89 1.12
CA ALA A 27 20.33 4.75 0.62
C ALA A 27 20.78 3.77 1.73
N GLY A 28 20.01 3.68 2.82
CA GLY A 28 20.24 2.68 3.88
C GLY A 28 19.68 1.33 3.48
N ASN A 29 20.56 0.38 3.14
CA ASN A 29 20.19 -1.03 3.02
C ASN A 29 19.46 -1.47 4.29
N GLY A 30 18.18 -1.83 4.15
CA GLY A 30 17.36 -2.36 5.24
C GLY A 30 17.89 -3.71 5.70
N ALA A 31 18.85 -3.72 6.62
CA ALA A 31 19.19 -4.89 7.39
C ALA A 31 18.04 -5.14 8.37
N SER A 32 17.14 -6.06 8.02
CA SER A 32 16.16 -6.60 8.96
C SER A 32 16.91 -7.46 9.98
N ALA A 33 17.30 -6.87 11.11
CA ALA A 33 17.86 -7.61 12.23
C ALA A 33 16.70 -8.32 12.95
N GLY A 34 16.66 -9.65 12.90
CA GLY A 34 15.67 -10.44 13.62
C GLY A 34 15.81 -10.24 15.14
N VAL A 35 14.69 -10.03 15.84
CA VAL A 35 14.68 -9.93 17.31
C VAL A 35 14.87 -11.32 17.91
N LEU A 36 15.91 -11.48 18.73
CA LEU A 36 16.24 -12.70 19.45
C LEU A 36 15.45 -12.75 20.75
N LYS A 37 14.96 -13.95 21.12
CA LYS A 37 14.23 -14.19 22.37
C LYS A 37 14.80 -15.39 23.12
N TRP A 38 14.88 -15.29 24.45
CA TRP A 38 15.28 -16.39 25.32
C TRP A 38 14.56 -16.31 26.67
N LYS A 39 14.51 -17.43 27.40
CA LYS A 39 13.87 -17.54 28.72
C LYS A 39 14.95 -17.76 29.78
N ASP A 40 14.93 -16.96 30.84
CA ASP A 40 15.90 -17.09 31.93
C ASP A 40 15.52 -18.21 32.93
N ASP A 41 16.38 -18.44 33.92
CA ASP A 41 16.18 -19.45 34.97
C ASP A 41 14.92 -19.19 35.84
N GLN A 42 14.39 -17.97 35.84
CA GLN A 42 13.13 -17.61 36.53
C GLN A 42 11.91 -17.77 35.63
N GLY A 43 12.09 -18.20 34.39
CA GLY A 43 11.02 -18.32 33.42
C GLY A 43 10.60 -16.99 32.77
N LYS A 44 11.36 -15.91 32.94
CA LYS A 44 11.07 -14.60 32.34
C LYS A 44 11.63 -14.52 30.93
N TRP A 45 10.83 -14.00 30.00
CA TRP A 45 11.26 -13.75 28.62
C TRP A 45 12.11 -12.48 28.51
N HIS A 46 13.16 -12.56 27.71
CA HIS A 46 14.03 -11.44 27.34
C HIS A 46 14.13 -11.34 25.81
N PHE A 47 14.30 -10.11 25.32
CA PHE A 47 14.35 -9.79 23.90
C PHE A 47 15.54 -8.87 23.59
N THR A 48 16.27 -9.11 22.50
CA THR A 48 17.34 -8.22 22.04
C THR A 48 17.51 -8.31 20.53
N ASP A 49 18.02 -7.25 19.91
CA ASP A 49 18.40 -7.16 18.51
C ASP A 49 19.86 -7.60 18.25
N SER A 50 20.66 -7.74 19.30
CA SER A 50 22.08 -8.08 19.22
C SER A 50 22.39 -9.41 19.93
N PRO A 51 22.94 -10.41 19.23
CA PRO A 51 23.38 -11.67 19.84
C PRO A 51 24.39 -11.47 20.98
N ALA A 52 25.15 -10.38 20.96
CA ALA A 52 26.14 -10.06 21.99
C ALA A 52 25.49 -9.80 23.37
N ASN A 53 24.24 -9.35 23.40
CA ASN A 53 23.51 -9.06 24.64
C ASN A 53 22.88 -10.30 25.28
N VAL A 54 22.95 -11.46 24.60
CA VAL A 54 22.40 -12.71 25.11
C VAL A 54 23.45 -13.36 26.02
N PRO A 55 23.17 -13.57 27.31
CA PRO A 55 24.07 -14.27 28.21
C PRO A 55 24.45 -15.63 27.67
N GLU A 56 25.71 -16.02 27.84
CA GLU A 56 26.31 -17.20 27.18
C GLU A 56 25.50 -18.48 27.41
N LYS A 57 25.02 -18.71 28.64
CA LYS A 57 24.19 -19.87 29.02
C LYS A 57 22.84 -19.98 28.30
N TYR A 58 22.36 -18.92 27.65
CA TYR A 58 21.09 -18.92 26.92
C TYR A 58 21.25 -18.87 25.41
N ARG A 59 22.48 -18.78 24.88
CA ARG A 59 22.73 -18.67 23.43
C ARG A 59 22.27 -19.90 22.65
N ASP A 60 22.24 -21.07 23.28
CA ASP A 60 21.74 -22.31 22.66
C ASP A 60 20.21 -22.36 22.55
N GLN A 61 19.48 -21.52 23.29
CA GLN A 61 18.01 -21.39 23.14
C GLN A 61 17.63 -20.56 21.91
N ILE A 62 18.56 -19.75 21.42
CA ILE A 62 18.34 -18.92 20.25
C ILE A 62 18.44 -19.84 19.03
N PRO A 63 17.44 -19.81 18.12
CA PRO A 63 17.56 -20.49 16.85
C PRO A 63 18.85 -20.02 16.19
N LYS A 64 19.86 -20.90 16.08
CA LYS A 64 21.08 -20.59 15.35
C LYS A 64 20.62 -20.06 14.00
N PRO A 65 21.02 -18.84 13.59
CA PRO A 65 20.64 -18.33 12.30
C PRO A 65 21.04 -19.43 11.33
N LYS A 66 20.04 -20.04 10.66
CA LYS A 66 20.32 -21.04 9.63
C LYS A 66 21.33 -20.33 8.76
N THR A 67 22.57 -20.83 8.76
CA THR A 67 23.56 -20.40 7.80
C THR A 67 23.03 -20.92 6.48
N SER A 68 22.01 -20.24 5.96
CA SER A 68 21.67 -20.34 4.58
C SER A 68 22.95 -19.84 3.95
N ALA A 69 23.77 -20.76 3.45
CA ALA A 69 24.43 -20.51 2.19
C ALA A 69 23.42 -19.70 1.38
N LYS A 70 23.82 -18.49 1.00
CA LYS A 70 23.04 -17.63 0.13
C LYS A 70 22.97 -18.33 -1.23
N GLU A 71 22.30 -19.48 -1.29
CA GLU A 71 21.48 -19.86 -2.42
C GLU A 71 20.60 -18.64 -2.58
N ALA A 72 20.99 -17.81 -3.56
CA ALA A 72 20.25 -16.61 -3.88
C ALA A 72 18.80 -17.04 -3.92
N ALA A 73 17.96 -16.44 -3.05
CA ALA A 73 16.53 -16.67 -3.13
C ALA A 73 16.21 -16.62 -4.62
N PRO A 74 15.63 -17.70 -5.20
CA PRO A 74 15.43 -17.79 -6.63
C PRO A 74 14.86 -16.46 -7.06
N ALA A 75 15.52 -15.80 -8.01
CA ALA A 75 15.12 -14.47 -8.45
C ALA A 75 13.60 -14.50 -8.60
N PRO A 76 12.87 -13.57 -7.94
CA PRO A 76 11.42 -13.65 -7.83
C PRO A 76 10.87 -14.02 -9.19
N GLU A 77 10.25 -15.20 -9.25
CA GLU A 77 9.86 -15.86 -10.49
C GLU A 77 9.16 -14.81 -11.35
N SER A 78 9.78 -14.47 -12.48
CA SER A 78 9.38 -13.31 -13.26
C SER A 78 7.90 -13.49 -13.60
N GLN A 79 7.04 -12.61 -13.07
CA GLN A 79 5.62 -12.65 -13.39
C GLN A 79 5.48 -12.71 -14.93
N PRO A 80 4.61 -13.59 -15.45
CA PRO A 80 4.39 -13.69 -16.88
C PRO A 80 4.16 -12.29 -17.46
N PRO A 81 4.77 -11.94 -18.61
CA PRO A 81 4.57 -10.63 -19.19
C PRO A 81 3.07 -10.40 -19.43
N ALA A 82 2.58 -9.25 -18.99
CA ALA A 82 1.19 -8.85 -19.22
C ALA A 82 0.90 -8.92 -20.73
N ARG A 83 -0.16 -9.65 -21.10
CA ARG A 83 -0.65 -9.64 -22.48
C ARG A 83 -1.23 -8.25 -22.77
N PRO A 84 -0.91 -7.64 -23.92
CA PRO A 84 -1.55 -6.38 -24.30
C PRO A 84 -3.07 -6.57 -24.33
N VAL A 85 -3.80 -5.67 -23.65
CA VAL A 85 -5.25 -5.54 -23.83
C VAL A 85 -5.45 -4.80 -25.15
N LEU A 86 -6.16 -5.41 -26.08
CA LEU A 86 -6.73 -4.65 -27.19
C LEU A 86 -7.88 -3.83 -26.62
N ALA A 87 -7.65 -2.53 -26.37
CA ALA A 87 -8.78 -1.65 -26.14
C ALA A 87 -9.65 -1.63 -27.39
N SER A 88 -10.96 -1.72 -27.20
CA SER A 88 -11.89 -1.45 -28.29
C SER A 88 -11.97 0.07 -28.48
N GLU A 89 -11.72 0.53 -29.70
CA GLU A 89 -11.99 1.90 -30.14
C GLU A 89 -13.38 1.96 -30.78
N GLU A 90 -14.21 2.88 -30.33
CA GLU A 90 -15.53 3.16 -30.90
C GLU A 90 -15.65 4.65 -31.19
N ILE A 91 -15.99 5.05 -32.42
CA ILE A 91 -16.24 6.45 -32.74
C ILE A 91 -17.67 6.79 -32.28
N SER A 92 -17.77 7.69 -31.32
CA SER A 92 -19.06 8.18 -30.83
C SER A 92 -19.69 9.24 -31.75
N PRO A 93 -21.00 9.53 -31.64
CA PRO A 93 -21.71 10.42 -32.58
C PRO A 93 -21.18 11.86 -32.65
N ASP A 94 -20.45 12.32 -31.63
CA ASP A 94 -19.79 13.63 -31.57
C ASP A 94 -18.37 13.62 -32.17
N GLY A 95 -17.93 12.48 -32.71
CA GLY A 95 -16.62 12.29 -33.32
C GLY A 95 -15.50 11.97 -32.32
N GLU A 96 -15.80 11.72 -31.05
CA GLU A 96 -14.79 11.28 -30.08
C GLU A 96 -14.52 9.77 -30.23
N VAL A 97 -13.26 9.37 -30.06
CA VAL A 97 -12.86 7.96 -29.99
C VAL A 97 -12.99 7.47 -28.55
N VAL A 98 -13.94 6.58 -28.29
CA VAL A 98 -14.13 5.95 -26.99
C VAL A 98 -13.18 4.76 -26.87
N VAL A 99 -12.28 4.82 -25.89
CA VAL A 99 -11.32 3.75 -25.57
C VAL A 99 -11.79 3.07 -24.29
N ARG A 100 -12.08 1.77 -24.37
CA ARG A 100 -12.55 0.97 -23.23
C ARG A 100 -11.42 0.14 -22.63
N PHE A 101 -11.36 0.12 -21.30
CA PHE A 101 -10.40 -0.65 -20.50
C PHE A 101 -11.15 -1.67 -19.65
N PRO A 102 -11.37 -2.89 -20.16
CA PRO A 102 -11.94 -3.97 -19.37
C PRO A 102 -10.87 -4.52 -18.42
N ILE A 103 -11.10 -4.39 -17.11
CA ILE A 103 -10.15 -4.85 -16.08
C ILE A 103 -10.13 -6.38 -16.02
N ALA A 104 -11.29 -7.05 -16.06
CA ALA A 104 -11.41 -8.49 -15.90
C ALA A 104 -10.92 -9.31 -17.11
N ASP A 105 -10.72 -8.71 -18.28
CA ASP A 105 -10.31 -9.42 -19.51
C ASP A 105 -8.82 -9.84 -19.53
N GLY A 106 -8.11 -9.67 -18.41
CA GLY A 106 -6.84 -10.36 -18.15
C GLY A 106 -5.58 -9.72 -18.71
N GLY A 107 -5.65 -8.51 -19.29
CA GLY A 107 -4.44 -7.76 -19.62
C GLY A 107 -4.05 -6.66 -18.62
N PHE A 108 -4.81 -6.51 -17.54
CA PHE A 108 -4.36 -5.86 -16.33
C PHE A 108 -3.86 -6.88 -15.32
N VAL A 109 -2.71 -6.61 -14.69
CA VAL A 109 -2.16 -7.42 -13.60
C VAL A 109 -1.90 -6.56 -12.37
N PRO A 110 -2.13 -7.09 -11.14
CA PRO A 110 -1.72 -6.38 -9.94
C PRO A 110 -0.22 -6.09 -9.94
N THR A 111 0.13 -4.85 -9.62
CA THR A 111 1.49 -4.37 -9.45
C THR A 111 1.59 -3.54 -8.17
N LEU A 112 2.82 -3.33 -7.72
CA LEU A 112 3.10 -2.39 -6.63
C LEU A 112 3.02 -0.94 -7.15
N MET A 113 3.08 0.01 -6.23
CA MET A 113 2.99 1.43 -6.54
C MET A 113 3.98 1.89 -7.62
N LYS A 114 3.44 2.43 -8.71
CA LYS A 114 4.13 3.18 -9.77
C LYS A 114 3.72 4.65 -9.76
N VAL A 115 2.47 4.89 -9.39
CA VAL A 115 1.92 6.22 -9.11
C VAL A 115 1.89 6.44 -7.59
N ALA A 116 2.27 7.63 -7.11
CA ALA A 116 2.20 7.92 -5.68
C ALA A 116 0.74 8.05 -5.20
N ALA A 117 0.45 7.54 -4.00
CA ALA A 117 -0.82 7.81 -3.32
C ALA A 117 -0.94 9.32 -3.05
N THR A 118 -2.13 9.89 -3.17
CA THR A 118 -2.36 11.31 -2.87
C THR A 118 -3.38 11.57 -1.79
N ASP A 119 -4.29 10.64 -1.54
CA ASP A 119 -5.15 10.69 -0.36
C ASP A 119 -4.83 9.56 0.60
N HIS A 120 -4.98 9.88 1.88
CA HIS A 120 -4.62 9.06 3.01
C HIS A 120 -5.78 9.11 4.02
N PRO A 121 -6.91 8.42 3.74
CA PRO A 121 -8.07 8.44 4.60
C PRO A 121 -7.72 7.97 6.02
N ALA A 122 -8.44 8.49 7.01
CA ALA A 122 -8.20 8.15 8.41
C ALA A 122 -9.45 7.54 9.06
N ILE A 123 -9.27 6.37 9.67
CA ILE A 123 -10.24 5.68 10.49
C ILE A 123 -10.01 6.10 11.94
N ARG A 124 -11.00 6.74 12.56
CA ARG A 124 -10.96 7.01 13.99
C ARG A 124 -11.07 5.71 14.76
N LEU A 125 -10.18 5.50 15.73
CA LEU A 125 -10.21 4.33 16.59
C LEU A 125 -11.09 4.58 17.83
N THR A 126 -11.68 3.51 18.37
CA THR A 126 -12.52 3.56 19.58
C THR A 126 -12.05 2.57 20.63
N GLU A 127 -12.21 2.89 21.92
CA GLU A 127 -11.91 1.96 23.03
C GLU A 127 -13.04 0.92 23.19
N SER A 128 -14.26 1.24 22.80
CA SER A 128 -15.40 0.34 22.91
C SER A 128 -15.37 -0.72 21.81
N LYS A 129 -15.46 -2.00 22.22
CA LYS A 129 -15.57 -3.13 21.30
C LYS A 129 -16.84 -3.01 20.44
N PRO A 130 -16.72 -2.98 19.10
CA PRO A 130 -17.89 -3.00 18.21
C PRO A 130 -18.68 -4.30 18.36
N LYS A 131 -20.01 -4.23 18.23
CA LYS A 131 -20.90 -5.42 18.27
C LYS A 131 -20.59 -6.45 17.18
N THR A 132 -19.93 -6.03 16.11
CA THR A 132 -19.50 -6.88 15.00
C THR A 132 -18.30 -7.76 15.36
N VAL A 133 -17.55 -7.45 16.43
CA VAL A 133 -16.48 -8.30 16.93
C VAL A 133 -17.09 -9.31 17.91
N THR A 134 -17.18 -10.56 17.47
CA THR A 134 -17.81 -11.67 18.19
C THR A 134 -16.82 -12.40 19.10
N ALA A 135 -15.55 -12.49 18.68
CA ALA A 135 -14.45 -13.06 19.46
C ALA A 135 -13.14 -12.30 19.21
N GLU A 136 -12.25 -12.33 20.19
CA GLU A 136 -10.96 -11.64 20.15
C GLU A 136 -9.90 -12.43 20.93
N PRO A 137 -8.62 -12.33 20.54
CA PRO A 137 -7.53 -12.90 21.33
C PRO A 137 -7.42 -12.24 22.70
N ASP A 138 -6.83 -12.97 23.65
CA ASP A 138 -6.58 -12.46 24.99
C ASP A 138 -5.84 -11.11 24.95
N HIS A 139 -6.18 -10.25 25.90
CA HIS A 139 -5.60 -8.90 25.97
C HIS A 139 -4.21 -8.93 26.60
N GLU A 140 -3.18 -8.74 25.78
CA GLU A 140 -1.79 -8.70 26.25
C GLU A 140 -1.31 -7.27 26.56
N GLY A 141 -2.03 -6.25 26.07
CA GLY A 141 -1.64 -4.84 26.18
C GLY A 141 -2.24 -4.06 27.34
N THR A 142 -1.83 -2.78 27.44
CA THR A 142 -2.40 -1.79 28.38
C THR A 142 -3.66 -1.12 27.86
N GLY A 143 -3.96 -1.27 26.58
CA GLY A 143 -5.14 -0.69 25.95
C GLY A 143 -5.45 -1.39 24.63
N ARG A 144 -6.71 -1.35 24.23
CA ARG A 144 -7.17 -1.96 22.99
C ARG A 144 -8.11 -1.01 22.27
N LYS A 145 -7.79 -0.77 21.01
CA LYS A 145 -8.56 0.14 20.17
C LYS A 145 -9.07 -0.58 18.95
N TYR A 146 -10.27 -0.22 18.53
CA TYR A 146 -10.97 -0.87 17.43
C TYR A 146 -11.15 0.08 16.28
N GLY A 147 -11.11 -0.46 15.06
CA GLY A 147 -11.45 0.26 13.85
C GLY A 147 -12.22 -0.65 12.90
N ALA A 148 -12.83 -0.02 11.90
CA ALA A 148 -13.51 -0.71 10.83
C ALA A 148 -13.19 -0.02 9.51
N LEU A 149 -12.91 -0.83 8.49
CA LEU A 149 -12.48 -0.39 7.18
C LEU A 149 -13.45 -0.99 6.15
N ARG A 150 -13.92 -0.16 5.21
CA ARG A 150 -14.66 -0.64 4.04
C ARG A 150 -13.70 -0.74 2.86
N VAL A 151 -13.61 -1.93 2.26
CA VAL A 151 -12.77 -2.18 1.08
C VAL A 151 -13.54 -2.98 0.06
N GLY A 152 -13.63 -2.46 -1.15
CA GLY A 152 -14.21 -3.15 -2.29
C GLY A 152 -15.69 -2.90 -2.53
N THR A 153 -16.14 -3.38 -3.68
CA THR A 153 -17.52 -3.31 -4.17
C THR A 153 -18.37 -4.52 -3.76
N ALA A 154 -17.76 -5.57 -3.18
CA ALA A 154 -18.46 -6.76 -2.71
C ALA A 154 -19.52 -6.44 -1.65
N LYS A 155 -20.57 -7.27 -1.56
CA LYS A 155 -21.65 -7.09 -0.58
C LYS A 155 -21.12 -7.14 0.86
N LYS A 156 -20.16 -8.02 1.13
CA LYS A 156 -19.40 -8.05 2.38
C LYS A 156 -18.08 -7.33 2.14
N ASN A 157 -18.01 -6.07 2.56
CA ASN A 157 -16.82 -5.24 2.37
C ASN A 157 -16.34 -4.58 3.66
N LEU A 158 -16.92 -4.93 4.81
CA LEU A 158 -16.55 -4.37 6.10
C LEU A 158 -15.56 -5.31 6.80
N TYR A 159 -14.36 -4.81 7.03
CA TYR A 159 -13.30 -5.49 7.77
C TYR A 159 -13.11 -4.79 9.11
N VAL A 160 -13.22 -5.54 10.21
CA VAL A 160 -12.97 -5.00 11.56
C VAL A 160 -11.58 -5.38 12.03
N PHE A 161 -11.01 -4.56 12.91
CA PHE A 161 -9.70 -4.84 13.46
C PHE A 161 -9.56 -4.32 14.88
N ALA A 162 -8.65 -4.93 15.63
CA ALA A 162 -8.23 -4.50 16.96
C ALA A 162 -6.73 -4.21 16.96
N LEU A 163 -6.35 -3.02 17.42
CA LEU A 163 -4.98 -2.62 17.70
C LEU A 163 -4.72 -2.78 19.19
N ASP A 164 -3.84 -3.70 19.55
CA ASP A 164 -3.46 -3.97 20.92
C ASP A 164 -2.18 -3.22 21.29
N VAL A 165 -2.27 -2.30 22.26
CA VAL A 165 -1.17 -1.43 22.68
C VAL A 165 -0.42 -2.09 23.84
N LEU A 166 0.71 -2.71 23.51
CA LEU A 166 1.49 -3.49 24.47
C LEU A 166 2.36 -2.61 25.39
N PRO A 167 2.46 -2.88 26.71
CA PRO A 167 3.32 -2.12 27.61
C PRO A 167 4.79 -2.30 27.24
N GLY A 168 5.47 -1.19 26.90
CA GLY A 168 6.90 -1.19 26.61
C GLY A 168 7.29 -1.83 25.27
N SER A 169 6.34 -2.23 24.43
CA SER A 169 6.59 -2.75 23.08
C SER A 169 5.70 -2.10 22.03
N LYS A 170 6.02 -2.35 20.75
CA LYS A 170 5.21 -1.86 19.63
C LYS A 170 3.85 -2.56 19.63
N PRO A 171 2.75 -1.86 19.28
CA PRO A 171 1.44 -2.48 19.13
C PRO A 171 1.43 -3.60 18.10
N VAL A 172 0.41 -4.45 18.20
CA VAL A 172 0.07 -5.48 17.20
C VAL A 172 -1.36 -5.29 16.73
N LEU A 173 -1.68 -5.70 15.49
CA LEU A 173 -3.01 -5.55 14.91
C LEU A 173 -3.60 -6.91 14.53
N TYR A 174 -4.78 -7.20 15.06
CA TYR A 174 -5.63 -8.32 14.67
C TYR A 174 -6.65 -7.83 13.64
N PHE A 175 -6.75 -8.49 12.49
CA PHE A 175 -7.56 -8.06 11.36
C PHE A 175 -8.48 -9.20 10.91
N ASP A 176 -9.78 -8.94 10.87
CA ASP A 176 -10.84 -9.86 10.46
C ASP A 176 -10.79 -10.12 8.93
N ARG A 177 -9.86 -10.97 8.48
CA ARG A 177 -9.61 -11.27 7.07
C ARG A 177 -10.78 -12.01 6.44
N ASN A 178 -11.49 -12.83 7.19
CA ASN A 178 -12.58 -13.66 6.69
C ASN A 178 -13.98 -13.02 6.88
N GLN A 179 -14.05 -11.85 7.52
CA GLN A 179 -15.25 -11.04 7.75
C GLN A 179 -16.33 -11.76 8.58
N ASN A 180 -15.92 -12.58 9.55
CA ASN A 180 -16.84 -13.31 10.44
C ASN A 180 -16.96 -12.66 11.84
N GLY A 181 -16.16 -11.64 12.14
CA GLY A 181 -16.10 -10.94 13.42
C GLY A 181 -15.27 -11.62 14.50
N ASP A 182 -14.70 -12.80 14.24
CA ASP A 182 -13.85 -13.56 15.13
C ASP A 182 -12.38 -13.29 14.83
N LEU A 183 -11.78 -12.36 15.58
CA LEU A 183 -10.37 -11.98 15.38
C LEU A 183 -9.37 -13.06 15.81
N THR A 184 -9.82 -14.25 16.24
CA THR A 184 -8.96 -15.36 16.69
C THR A 184 -8.63 -16.36 15.58
N ASP A 185 -9.36 -16.35 14.45
CA ASP A 185 -9.22 -17.34 13.38
C ASP A 185 -8.59 -16.80 12.07
N ASP A 186 -8.12 -15.56 12.07
CA ASP A 186 -7.48 -14.89 10.92
C ASP A 186 -5.96 -15.09 10.81
N GLY A 187 -5.39 -15.89 11.71
CA GLY A 187 -3.96 -16.15 11.82
C GLY A 187 -3.23 -15.23 12.81
N ALA A 188 -1.91 -15.13 12.68
CA ALA A 188 -1.09 -14.35 13.60
C ALA A 188 -1.35 -12.83 13.46
N PRO A 189 -1.24 -12.05 14.55
CA PRO A 189 -1.39 -10.61 14.46
C PRO A 189 -0.30 -9.98 13.58
N LEU A 190 -0.65 -8.88 12.93
CA LEU A 190 0.29 -8.05 12.18
C LEU A 190 1.20 -7.30 13.15
N THR A 191 2.50 -7.46 12.96
CA THR A 191 3.53 -6.71 13.70
C THR A 191 3.92 -5.45 12.95
N ASN A 192 4.41 -4.44 13.66
CA ASN A 192 4.86 -3.19 13.06
C ASN A 192 6.03 -3.41 12.07
N GLN A 193 5.80 -3.08 10.80
CA GLN A 193 6.73 -3.10 9.67
C GLN A 193 7.32 -1.71 9.37
N GLY A 194 6.89 -0.67 10.10
CA GLY A 194 7.36 0.71 9.94
C GLY A 194 8.18 1.24 11.12
N THR A 195 8.56 2.52 11.00
CA THR A 195 9.35 3.25 12.00
C THR A 195 8.50 4.00 13.03
N GLY A 196 7.21 4.20 12.75
CA GLY A 196 6.24 4.82 13.67
C GLY A 196 5.78 3.90 14.80
N LEU A 197 4.74 4.31 15.53
CA LEU A 197 4.14 3.50 16.59
C LEU A 197 3.69 2.14 16.03
N PHE A 198 2.89 2.18 14.97
CA PHE A 198 2.48 1.01 14.21
C PHE A 198 2.33 1.36 12.73
N ALA A 199 2.81 0.47 11.86
CA ALA A 199 2.46 0.44 10.44
C ALA A 199 2.59 -0.99 9.91
N ALA A 200 1.68 -1.44 9.05
CA ALA A 200 1.74 -2.77 8.45
C ALA A 200 1.00 -2.81 7.11
N ALA A 201 1.45 -3.69 6.22
CA ALA A 201 0.69 -4.05 5.02
C ALA A 201 -0.40 -5.08 5.35
N ILE A 202 -1.59 -4.88 4.80
CA ILE A 202 -2.69 -5.84 4.79
C ILE A 202 -2.91 -6.30 3.36
N SER A 203 -2.97 -7.61 3.13
CA SER A 203 -3.25 -8.23 1.84
C SER A 203 -4.64 -8.86 1.89
N ILE A 204 -5.51 -8.48 0.96
CA ILE A 204 -6.87 -9.03 0.83
C ILE A 204 -7.04 -9.55 -0.60
N PRO A 205 -7.37 -10.83 -0.82
CA PRO A 205 -7.58 -11.35 -2.16
C PRO A 205 -8.66 -10.56 -2.90
N PHE A 206 -8.41 -10.16 -4.16
CA PHE A 206 -9.37 -9.38 -4.94
C PHE A 206 -10.75 -10.03 -4.99
N LYS A 207 -10.80 -11.34 -5.23
CA LYS A 207 -12.03 -12.15 -5.23
C LYS A 207 -12.93 -12.00 -3.98
N GLN A 208 -12.41 -11.50 -2.86
CA GLN A 208 -13.21 -11.25 -1.65
C GLN A 208 -13.85 -9.86 -1.64
N ILE A 209 -13.22 -8.88 -2.30
CA ILE A 209 -13.56 -7.46 -2.17
C ILE A 209 -14.21 -6.88 -3.41
N ILE A 210 -14.01 -7.43 -4.60
CA ILE A 210 -14.72 -6.99 -5.81
C ILE A 210 -15.87 -7.94 -6.15
N LYS A 211 -16.89 -7.45 -6.87
CA LYS A 211 -18.04 -8.28 -7.27
C LYS A 211 -17.67 -9.30 -8.34
N GLU A 212 -16.63 -9.00 -9.10
CA GLU A 212 -16.10 -9.80 -10.20
C GLU A 212 -15.21 -10.89 -9.62
N THR A 213 -15.73 -12.11 -9.54
CA THR A 213 -15.19 -13.15 -8.64
C THR A 213 -13.84 -13.74 -9.05
N GLU A 214 -13.30 -13.39 -10.21
CA GLU A 214 -12.15 -14.09 -10.82
C GLU A 214 -10.90 -13.21 -11.04
N PHE A 215 -10.86 -11.96 -10.56
CA PHE A 215 -9.64 -11.16 -10.70
C PHE A 215 -8.52 -11.69 -9.79
N PRO A 216 -7.34 -12.05 -10.33
CA PRO A 216 -6.29 -12.70 -9.57
C PRO A 216 -5.53 -11.74 -8.67
N GLY A 217 -4.87 -12.31 -7.66
CA GLY A 217 -3.96 -11.60 -6.78
C GLY A 217 -4.66 -10.88 -5.62
N ASP A 218 -3.90 -10.00 -4.98
CA ASP A 218 -4.30 -9.34 -3.74
C ASP A 218 -4.33 -7.82 -3.89
N TYR A 219 -5.30 -7.22 -3.21
CA TYR A 219 -5.33 -5.81 -2.92
C TYR A 219 -4.61 -5.55 -1.60
N VAL A 220 -3.59 -4.67 -1.64
CA VAL A 220 -2.67 -4.43 -0.55
C VAL A 220 -2.86 -3.01 -0.05
N LEU A 221 -3.20 -2.87 1.22
CA LEU A 221 -3.26 -1.58 1.92
C LEU A 221 -2.05 -1.41 2.82
N TRP A 222 -1.52 -0.20 2.91
CA TRP A 222 -0.57 0.18 3.95
C TRP A 222 -1.30 0.96 5.04
N LEU A 223 -1.38 0.38 6.23
CA LEU A 223 -1.99 1.03 7.39
C LEU A 223 -0.88 1.56 8.29
N TYR A 224 -1.09 2.71 8.90
CA TYR A 224 -0.21 3.27 9.91
C TYR A 224 -0.98 4.15 10.89
N THR A 225 -0.42 4.35 12.08
CA THR A 225 -1.07 5.16 13.13
C THR A 225 -0.12 6.23 13.66
N ASP A 226 -0.70 7.26 14.29
CA ASP A 226 0.05 8.30 14.98
C ASP A 226 0.62 7.79 16.32
N ARG A 227 1.26 8.68 17.09
CA ARG A 227 1.89 8.30 18.36
C ARG A 227 0.88 8.01 19.47
N GLN A 228 -0.35 8.46 19.31
CA GLN A 228 -1.43 8.36 20.29
C GLN A 228 -2.38 7.19 19.98
N ALA A 229 -2.21 6.57 18.81
CA ALA A 229 -3.12 5.59 18.26
C ALA A 229 -4.57 6.08 18.24
N GLU A 230 -4.82 7.35 17.94
CA GLU A 230 -6.21 7.88 17.91
C GLU A 230 -6.92 7.57 16.59
N LYS A 231 -6.14 7.38 15.53
CA LYS A 231 -6.62 7.05 14.20
C LYS A 231 -5.65 6.13 13.48
N VAL A 232 -6.16 5.33 12.56
CA VAL A 232 -5.35 4.62 11.58
C VAL A 232 -5.54 5.29 10.24
N THR A 233 -4.44 5.73 9.65
CA THR A 233 -4.40 6.24 8.29
C THR A 233 -3.97 5.12 7.37
N TYR A 234 -4.50 5.10 6.15
CA TYR A 234 -4.14 4.09 5.17
C TYR A 234 -4.07 4.65 3.75
N TYR A 235 -3.38 3.93 2.88
CA TYR A 235 -3.43 4.14 1.43
C TYR A 235 -3.22 2.81 0.71
N SER A 236 -3.72 2.71 -0.53
CA SER A 236 -3.51 1.54 -1.38
C SER A 236 -2.07 1.47 -1.89
N ARG A 237 -1.49 0.28 -1.79
CA ARG A 237 -0.25 -0.09 -2.45
C ARG A 237 -0.48 -0.87 -3.74
N SER A 238 -1.71 -1.31 -3.98
CA SER A 238 -2.08 -2.04 -5.18
C SER A 238 -2.44 -1.09 -6.31
N GLN A 239 -1.84 -1.33 -7.47
CA GLN A 239 -2.20 -0.72 -8.73
C GLN A 239 -2.37 -1.82 -9.76
N LEU A 240 -3.08 -1.56 -10.83
CA LEU A 240 -3.16 -2.48 -11.96
C LEU A 240 -2.31 -1.93 -13.08
N GLN A 241 -1.42 -2.76 -13.62
CA GLN A 241 -0.59 -2.42 -14.77
C GLN A 241 -1.10 -3.20 -15.98
N GLY A 242 -1.19 -2.52 -17.11
CA GLY A 242 -1.52 -3.14 -18.38
C GLY A 242 -0.77 -2.50 -19.54
N LYS A 243 -1.00 -3.03 -20.72
CA LYS A 243 -0.62 -2.39 -21.98
C LYS A 243 -1.86 -2.23 -22.83
N VAL A 244 -2.00 -1.08 -23.47
CA VAL A 244 -3.13 -0.77 -24.35
C VAL A 244 -2.64 -0.31 -25.71
N ILE A 245 -3.38 -0.65 -26.77
CA ILE A 245 -3.15 -0.09 -28.11
C ILE A 245 -4.31 0.83 -28.44
N PHE A 246 -4.02 2.11 -28.73
CA PHE A 246 -4.98 3.06 -29.31
C PHE A 246 -4.25 4.07 -30.19
N GLY A 247 -4.91 4.62 -31.21
CA GLY A 247 -4.26 5.50 -32.20
C GLY A 247 -3.10 4.83 -32.94
N GLY A 248 -3.11 3.49 -33.04
CA GLY A 248 -2.04 2.69 -33.66
C GLY A 248 -0.75 2.57 -32.84
N ARG A 249 -0.72 3.01 -31.58
CA ARG A 249 0.45 2.95 -30.70
C ARG A 249 0.15 2.16 -29.43
N GLU A 250 1.13 1.38 -28.98
CA GLU A 250 1.09 0.71 -27.67
C GLU A 250 1.55 1.67 -26.57
N TYR A 251 0.80 1.71 -25.47
CA TYR A 251 1.10 2.48 -24.26
C TYR A 251 1.12 1.58 -23.03
N LEU A 252 2.00 1.90 -22.09
CA LEU A 252 1.97 1.35 -20.75
C LEU A 252 0.94 2.13 -19.93
N VAL A 253 0.07 1.41 -19.22
CA VAL A 253 -1.02 2.03 -18.45
C VAL A 253 -1.07 1.52 -17.01
N TYR A 254 -1.52 2.42 -16.13
CA TYR A 254 -1.73 2.12 -14.71
C TYR A 254 -3.09 2.61 -14.24
N LEU A 255 -3.86 1.73 -13.62
CA LEU A 255 -5.00 2.07 -12.79
C LEU A 255 -4.53 2.10 -11.35
N ALA A 256 -4.71 3.23 -10.67
CA ALA A 256 -4.19 3.41 -9.33
C ALA A 256 -5.31 3.92 -8.43
N ASP A 257 -5.64 3.15 -7.42
CA ASP A 257 -6.65 3.48 -6.42
C ASP A 257 -6.01 4.38 -5.35
N TYR A 258 -5.87 5.67 -5.66
CA TYR A 258 -5.10 6.61 -4.86
C TYR A 258 -5.94 7.71 -4.20
N VAL A 259 -7.24 7.78 -4.51
CA VAL A 259 -8.19 8.74 -3.91
C VAL A 259 -9.09 8.02 -2.91
N ASN A 260 -9.88 7.06 -3.36
CA ASN A 260 -10.91 6.45 -2.52
C ASN A 260 -10.35 5.33 -1.65
N ASN A 261 -9.31 4.65 -2.12
CA ASN A 261 -8.70 3.49 -1.47
C ASN A 261 -9.75 2.40 -1.17
N ASP A 262 -10.65 2.18 -2.14
CA ASP A 262 -11.84 1.34 -2.02
C ASP A 262 -11.79 0.11 -2.93
N ALA A 263 -10.67 -0.15 -3.59
CA ALA A 263 -10.44 -1.22 -4.56
C ALA A 263 -11.38 -1.20 -5.78
N ASP A 264 -12.06 -0.08 -6.07
CA ASP A 264 -12.86 0.12 -7.27
C ASP A 264 -12.14 1.03 -8.28
N PHE A 265 -11.25 0.41 -9.06
CA PHE A 265 -10.44 1.13 -10.06
C PHE A 265 -11.25 1.81 -11.19
N THR A 266 -12.55 1.52 -11.31
CA THR A 266 -13.38 2.13 -12.37
C THR A 266 -13.60 3.62 -12.14
N ASN A 267 -13.45 4.09 -10.90
CA ASN A 267 -13.73 5.48 -10.52
C ASN A 267 -12.46 6.35 -10.37
N ASP A 268 -11.27 5.77 -10.45
CA ASP A 268 -9.99 6.45 -10.18
C ASP A 268 -9.33 7.11 -11.41
N GLY A 269 -9.82 6.80 -12.60
CA GLY A 269 -9.18 7.21 -13.85
C GLY A 269 -7.97 6.34 -14.23
N ILE A 270 -7.30 6.71 -15.31
CA ILE A 270 -6.20 5.95 -15.90
C ILE A 270 -4.97 6.82 -16.08
N ASN A 271 -3.80 6.25 -15.81
CA ASN A 271 -2.51 6.86 -16.08
C ASN A 271 -1.90 6.19 -17.32
N ILE A 272 -1.53 6.97 -18.33
CA ILE A 272 -1.00 6.47 -19.60
C ILE A 272 0.38 7.08 -19.83
N ASP A 273 1.41 6.25 -19.91
CA ASP A 273 2.78 6.68 -20.23
C ASP A 273 2.86 7.06 -21.72
N LEU A 274 2.57 8.33 -22.02
CA LEU A 274 2.46 8.84 -23.39
C LEU A 274 3.83 9.01 -24.04
N ASN A 275 4.85 9.30 -23.24
CA ASN A 275 6.20 9.53 -23.74
C ASN A 275 7.06 8.25 -23.78
N GLY A 276 6.62 7.16 -23.14
CA GLY A 276 7.30 5.86 -23.14
C GLY A 276 8.54 5.82 -22.24
N ASP A 277 8.64 6.71 -21.24
CA ASP A 277 9.79 6.78 -20.34
C ASP A 277 9.68 5.87 -19.11
N GLY A 278 8.56 5.15 -18.98
CA GLY A 278 8.27 4.23 -17.89
C GLY A 278 7.82 4.90 -16.59
N LYS A 279 7.62 6.22 -16.60
CA LYS A 279 7.13 7.02 -15.47
C LYS A 279 5.81 7.68 -15.84
N ILE A 280 5.10 8.16 -14.82
CA ILE A 280 3.83 8.86 -14.99
C ILE A 280 3.98 10.30 -14.51
N ASN A 281 3.80 11.24 -15.43
CA ASN A 281 3.61 12.65 -15.18
C ASN A 281 2.10 12.96 -15.09
N ARG A 282 1.56 12.96 -13.88
CA ARG A 282 0.12 13.17 -13.65
C ARG A 282 -0.46 14.48 -14.20
N SER A 283 0.36 15.48 -14.53
CA SER A 283 -0.14 16.74 -15.08
C SER A 283 -0.67 16.62 -16.52
N ASN A 284 -0.21 15.61 -17.27
CA ASN A 284 -0.59 15.39 -18.66
C ASN A 284 -0.84 13.91 -19.03
N GLU A 285 -0.54 12.98 -18.13
CA GLU A 285 -0.68 11.54 -18.35
C GLU A 285 -1.76 10.90 -17.49
N TYR A 286 -2.54 11.70 -16.75
CA TYR A 286 -3.68 11.24 -15.99
C TYR A 286 -4.99 11.66 -16.66
N PHE A 287 -5.87 10.69 -16.89
CA PHE A 287 -7.16 10.89 -17.52
C PHE A 287 -8.27 10.38 -16.61
N LYS A 288 -9.19 11.28 -16.24
CA LYS A 288 -10.33 10.91 -15.39
C LYS A 288 -11.29 10.01 -16.15
N HIS A 289 -11.85 9.00 -15.48
CA HIS A 289 -12.88 8.14 -16.04
C HIS A 289 -14.01 8.95 -16.69
N GLY A 290 -14.38 8.56 -17.91
CA GLY A 290 -15.49 9.13 -18.67
C GLY A 290 -15.24 10.53 -19.22
N THR A 291 -14.06 11.12 -19.00
CA THR A 291 -13.71 12.45 -19.52
C THR A 291 -13.02 12.35 -20.87
N ALA A 292 -13.26 13.35 -21.73
CA ALA A 292 -12.57 13.47 -23.00
C ALA A 292 -11.22 14.18 -22.82
N ALA A 293 -10.22 13.76 -23.58
CA ALA A 293 -8.91 14.41 -23.66
C ALA A 293 -8.38 14.37 -25.09
N GLU A 294 -7.56 15.35 -25.43
CA GLU A 294 -6.96 15.44 -26.76
C GLU A 294 -5.52 14.89 -26.73
N ILE A 295 -5.23 13.90 -27.56
CA ILE A 295 -3.90 13.29 -27.72
C ILE A 295 -3.59 13.29 -29.21
N ASP A 296 -2.48 13.93 -29.59
CA ASP A 296 -2.05 14.07 -30.99
C ASP A 296 -3.15 14.60 -31.93
N GLY A 297 -3.97 15.54 -31.44
CA GLY A 297 -5.05 16.17 -32.20
C GLY A 297 -6.33 15.33 -32.31
N ILE A 298 -6.39 14.15 -31.68
CA ILE A 298 -7.56 13.28 -31.64
C ILE A 298 -8.19 13.36 -30.25
N LYS A 299 -9.51 13.53 -30.20
CA LYS A 299 -10.27 13.50 -28.95
C LYS A 299 -10.61 12.07 -28.58
N TYR A 300 -10.09 11.63 -27.44
CA TYR A 300 -10.37 10.34 -26.85
C TYR A 300 -11.22 10.47 -25.60
N ARG A 301 -12.13 9.53 -25.36
CA ARG A 301 -12.85 9.37 -24.10
C ARG A 301 -12.53 8.02 -23.49
N PHE A 302 -11.99 8.03 -22.29
CA PHE A 302 -11.55 6.81 -21.62
C PHE A 302 -12.64 6.26 -20.69
N LYS A 303 -13.04 5.00 -20.89
CA LYS A 303 -14.00 4.29 -20.04
C LYS A 303 -13.33 3.08 -19.40
N ILE A 304 -13.33 3.05 -18.07
CA ILE A 304 -12.76 1.96 -17.28
C ILE A 304 -13.92 1.14 -16.74
N GLU A 305 -13.90 -0.15 -17.01
CA GLU A 305 -15.00 -1.07 -16.70
C GLU A 305 -14.39 -2.32 -16.05
N TRP A 306 -15.10 -2.89 -15.07
CA TRP A 306 -14.71 -4.18 -14.49
C TRP A 306 -14.93 -5.30 -15.50
#